data_AF-A0A7L1TVC0-F1
#
_entry.id   AF-A0A7L1TVC0-F1
#
_cell.length_a   1.000
_cell.length_b   1.000
_cell.length_c   1.000
_cell.angle_alpha   90.00
_cell.angle_beta   90.00
_cell.angle_gamma   90.00
#
_symmetry.space_group_name_H-M   'P 1'
#
loop_
_entity.id
_entity.type
_entity.pdbx_description
1 polymer ?
#
loop_
_entity_poly.entity_id
_entity_poly.type
_entity_poly.pdbx_seq_one_letter_code
_entity_poly.pdbx_strand_id
1 'polypeptide(L)'
;GAMEHELVLHQLRCNGVLEGIRICRKGFPSRVLYADFKQRYKVLNASAIPEGQFIDSKKASEKLLGSIDVDHTQYKFGHTKVFFKAGLLGLLEEMRDEKLAQLITRTQARCRGYLMRVEYQRMVERRESIFCIQYNIRAFMNVKHWPWMKLFFKIKPLLKSAESEKEMANMKEEFEKTKEELAKSEAKRKELEEKMVKLVQEKNDLQLQVQAEADALADAEERCDQLIKTKIQLEAKVKEVTERAEDEEEINAELTAKKRKLEDECSELKKDIDDLELTLAKARIEELEEEIEAERTSRAKAEKHRADLSRELEEISERLEEAGGATAAQVEMNKKREAEFQKMRRDLEEATLQHEATAAALRKKHADSTAELGEQIDNLQRVKQKLEKEKSEMKMEIDDLASNMESVSKAKANLEKMCRTLEDQLSEIKTKEEEHQRMINDLNAQRARLQTEAGEFSRQVEEKDALISQLSRGKQAFTQQIEELKRHLEEEIK
;
A
#
# COMPACT_ATOMS: atom_id res chain seq x y z
N GLY A 1 41.62 -13.58 12.57
CA GLY A 1 40.24 -14.10 12.57
C GLY A 1 40.24 -15.46 13.21
N ALA A 2 39.91 -15.54 14.49
CA ALA A 2 39.65 -16.82 15.14
C ALA A 2 38.28 -17.34 14.68
N MET A 3 38.20 -18.61 14.31
CA MET A 3 36.97 -19.29 13.89
C MET A 3 36.87 -20.61 14.66
N GLU A 4 35.78 -20.82 15.38
CA GLU A 4 35.51 -22.05 16.12
C GLU A 4 34.84 -23.08 15.22
N HIS A 5 35.55 -24.18 14.98
CA HIS A 5 35.16 -25.17 13.97
C HIS A 5 33.82 -25.87 14.29
N GLU A 6 33.61 -26.26 15.54
CA GLU A 6 32.41 -27.01 15.95
C GLU A 6 31.15 -26.14 15.89
N LEU A 7 31.26 -24.87 16.31
CA LEU A 7 30.16 -23.92 16.24
C LEU A 7 29.76 -23.66 14.79
N VAL A 8 30.72 -23.45 13.90
CA VAL A 8 30.46 -23.25 12.46
C VAL A 8 29.83 -24.50 11.83
N LEU A 9 30.32 -25.70 12.17
CA LEU A 9 29.71 -26.94 11.67
C LEU A 9 28.26 -27.10 12.12
N HIS A 10 27.96 -26.79 13.38
CA HIS A 10 26.59 -26.83 13.90
C HIS A 10 25.70 -25.80 13.18
N GLN A 11 26.17 -24.56 13.03
CA GLN A 11 25.45 -23.50 12.31
C GLN A 11 25.16 -23.87 10.85
N LEU A 12 26.15 -24.41 10.12
CA LEU A 12 25.99 -24.82 8.72
C LEU A 12 24.96 -25.95 8.56
N ARG A 13 24.86 -26.85 9.54
CA ARG A 13 23.86 -27.93 9.56
C ARG A 13 22.47 -27.40 9.89
N CYS A 14 22.32 -26.63 10.97
CA CYS A 14 21.02 -26.09 11.40
C CYS A 14 20.42 -25.11 10.39
N ASN A 15 21.25 -24.33 9.70
CA ASN A 15 20.80 -23.44 8.63
C ASN A 15 20.55 -24.16 7.29
N GLY A 16 20.74 -25.48 7.22
CA GLY A 16 20.49 -26.27 5.99
C GLY A 16 21.37 -25.85 4.81
N VAL A 17 22.58 -25.34 5.07
CA VAL A 17 23.45 -24.77 4.02
C VAL A 17 23.87 -25.83 3.02
N LEU A 18 24.10 -27.07 3.45
CA LEU A 18 24.46 -28.18 2.56
C LEU A 18 23.32 -28.53 1.60
N GLU A 19 22.08 -28.57 2.09
CA GLU A 19 20.87 -28.76 1.30
C GLU A 19 20.66 -27.58 0.33
N GLY A 20 20.86 -26.35 0.80
CA GLY A 20 20.82 -25.13 -0.04
C GLY A 20 21.83 -25.18 -1.19
N ILE A 21 23.09 -25.56 -0.91
CA ILE A 21 24.12 -25.74 -1.94
C ILE A 21 23.74 -26.87 -2.90
N ARG A 22 23.22 -27.99 -2.40
CA ARG A 22 22.81 -29.14 -3.22
C ARG A 22 21.70 -28.76 -4.21
N ILE A 23 20.72 -27.97 -3.75
CA ILE A 23 19.64 -27.45 -4.60
C ILE A 23 20.19 -26.44 -5.61
N CYS A 24 21.02 -25.49 -5.19
CA CYS A 24 21.61 -24.51 -6.10
C CYS A 24 22.52 -25.13 -7.17
N ARG A 25 23.20 -26.25 -6.87
CA ARG A 25 24.02 -27.01 -7.85
C ARG A 25 23.18 -27.74 -8.90
N LYS A 26 22.02 -28.29 -8.49
CA LYS A 26 21.12 -29.02 -9.41
C LYS A 26 20.13 -28.09 -10.11
N GLY A 27 19.76 -26.99 -9.46
CA GLY A 27 18.78 -26.02 -9.91
C GLY A 27 19.39 -24.88 -10.73
N PHE A 28 18.55 -23.87 -10.97
CA PHE A 28 18.86 -22.71 -11.79
C PHE A 28 18.62 -21.44 -10.96
N PRO A 29 19.62 -20.96 -10.20
CA PRO A 29 19.43 -19.87 -9.23
C PRO A 29 19.13 -18.52 -9.88
N SER A 30 19.56 -18.30 -11.14
CA SER A 30 19.37 -17.03 -11.84
C SER A 30 18.18 -17.12 -12.79
N ARG A 31 17.36 -16.06 -12.85
CA ARG A 31 16.15 -15.99 -13.69
C ARG A 31 16.02 -14.61 -14.34
N VAL A 32 15.68 -14.58 -15.63
CA VAL A 32 15.55 -13.34 -16.42
C VAL A 32 14.25 -13.42 -17.23
N LEU A 33 13.50 -12.30 -17.31
CA LEU A 33 12.31 -12.21 -18.16
C LEU A 33 12.71 -12.27 -19.64
N TYR A 34 11.86 -12.88 -20.47
CA TYR A 34 12.15 -13.02 -21.90
C TYR A 34 12.35 -11.68 -22.62
N ALA A 35 11.58 -10.65 -22.27
CA ALA A 35 11.70 -9.33 -22.86
C ALA A 35 13.08 -8.70 -22.55
N ASP A 36 13.48 -8.75 -21.27
CA ASP A 36 14.76 -8.22 -20.81
C ASP A 36 15.93 -8.99 -21.43
N PHE A 37 15.85 -10.33 -21.46
CA PHE A 37 16.87 -11.18 -22.06
C PHE A 37 17.05 -10.87 -23.55
N LYS A 38 15.94 -10.82 -24.29
CA LYS A 38 15.92 -10.45 -25.71
C LYS A 38 16.57 -9.09 -25.93
N GLN A 39 16.15 -8.06 -25.18
CA GLN A 39 16.68 -6.71 -25.35
C GLN A 39 18.17 -6.61 -25.00
N ARG A 40 18.59 -7.25 -23.90
CA ARG A 40 19.94 -7.14 -23.36
C ARG A 40 20.98 -7.88 -24.21
N TYR A 41 20.65 -9.09 -24.67
CA TYR A 41 21.61 -9.98 -25.33
C TYR A 41 21.45 -10.03 -26.86
N LYS A 42 20.49 -9.32 -27.47
CA LYS A 42 20.36 -9.24 -28.96
C LYS A 42 21.68 -8.86 -29.65
N VAL A 43 22.52 -8.07 -28.99
CA VAL A 43 23.84 -7.65 -29.52
C VAL A 43 24.82 -8.81 -29.74
N LEU A 44 24.67 -9.93 -29.04
CA LEU A 44 25.52 -11.11 -29.21
C LEU A 44 25.36 -11.72 -30.61
N ASN A 45 24.13 -11.74 -31.13
CA ASN A 45 23.84 -12.17 -32.48
C ASN A 45 22.59 -11.46 -33.03
N ALA A 46 22.79 -10.33 -33.70
CA ALA A 46 21.69 -9.54 -34.27
C ALA A 46 20.95 -10.28 -35.39
N SER A 47 21.61 -11.19 -36.13
CA SER A 47 21.02 -11.94 -37.22
C SER A 47 20.01 -13.00 -36.76
N ALA A 48 20.10 -13.45 -35.50
CA ALA A 48 19.16 -14.41 -34.93
C ALA A 48 17.75 -13.83 -34.75
N ILE A 49 17.62 -12.49 -34.69
CA ILE A 49 16.36 -11.77 -34.51
C ILE A 49 16.26 -10.69 -35.61
N PRO A 50 15.71 -11.04 -36.80
CA PRO A 50 15.55 -10.11 -37.91
C PRO A 50 14.79 -8.85 -37.52
N GLU A 51 15.25 -7.69 -37.98
CA GLU A 51 14.60 -6.41 -37.73
C GLU A 51 13.32 -6.27 -38.57
N GLY A 52 12.26 -5.73 -37.95
CA GLY A 52 10.96 -5.49 -38.62
C GLY A 52 9.94 -6.63 -38.50
N GLN A 53 10.34 -7.82 -38.06
CA GLN A 53 9.40 -8.91 -37.78
C GLN A 53 9.07 -8.98 -36.29
N PHE A 54 7.79 -8.90 -35.94
CA PHE A 54 7.37 -9.13 -34.56
C PHE A 54 7.57 -10.62 -34.21
N ILE A 55 8.61 -10.89 -33.43
CA ILE A 55 8.88 -12.22 -32.87
C ILE A 55 8.61 -12.16 -31.38
N ASP A 56 7.74 -13.08 -30.94
CA ASP A 56 7.46 -13.33 -29.53
C ASP A 56 8.75 -13.44 -28.70
N SER A 57 8.76 -12.83 -27.52
CA SER A 57 9.98 -12.67 -26.72
C SER A 57 10.56 -14.02 -26.27
N LYS A 58 9.71 -15.03 -26.05
CA LYS A 58 10.18 -16.38 -25.71
C LYS A 58 10.85 -17.03 -26.92
N LYS A 59 10.19 -17.06 -28.08
CA LYS A 59 10.78 -17.60 -29.32
C LYS A 59 12.07 -16.89 -29.74
N ALA A 60 12.13 -15.57 -29.55
CA ALA A 60 13.32 -14.77 -29.84
C ALA A 60 14.48 -15.15 -28.91
N SER A 61 14.21 -15.34 -27.62
CA SER A 61 15.22 -15.76 -26.64
C SER A 61 15.70 -17.19 -26.89
N GLU A 62 14.81 -18.10 -27.30
CA GLU A 62 15.15 -19.47 -27.70
C GLU A 62 16.08 -19.50 -28.92
N LYS A 63 15.75 -18.74 -29.97
CA LYS A 63 16.61 -18.60 -31.16
C LYS A 63 17.96 -17.97 -30.83
N LEU A 64 17.96 -16.93 -30.00
CA LEU A 64 19.19 -16.23 -29.62
C LEU A 64 20.12 -17.15 -28.83
N LEU A 65 19.65 -17.79 -27.75
CA LEU A 65 20.46 -18.76 -26.99
C LEU A 65 20.87 -19.96 -27.84
N GLY A 66 20.01 -20.42 -28.76
CA GLY A 66 20.33 -21.48 -29.70
C GLY A 66 21.42 -21.13 -30.72
N SER A 67 21.65 -19.83 -30.96
CA SER A 67 22.64 -19.32 -31.91
C SER A 67 23.98 -18.94 -31.29
N ILE A 68 24.06 -18.95 -29.96
CA ILE A 68 25.27 -18.63 -29.21
C ILE A 68 25.92 -19.95 -28.78
N ASP A 69 27.24 -20.06 -28.91
CA ASP A 69 27.99 -21.24 -28.51
C ASP A 69 28.12 -21.30 -26.97
N VAL A 70 27.08 -21.84 -26.32
CA VAL A 70 27.01 -22.05 -24.86
C VAL A 70 26.47 -23.44 -24.55
N ASP A 71 26.83 -23.97 -23.38
CA ASP A 71 26.32 -25.26 -22.91
C ASP A 71 24.80 -25.21 -22.66
N HIS A 72 24.05 -25.89 -23.53
CA HIS A 72 22.59 -25.94 -23.50
C HIS A 72 22.02 -26.66 -22.26
N THR A 73 22.85 -27.35 -21.47
CA THR A 73 22.42 -27.97 -20.20
C THR A 73 22.38 -26.97 -19.03
N GLN A 74 22.98 -25.79 -19.20
CA GLN A 74 23.12 -24.77 -18.17
C GLN A 74 21.97 -23.77 -18.13
N TYR A 75 20.98 -23.88 -19.02
CA TYR A 75 19.77 -23.08 -18.95
C TYR A 75 18.50 -23.90 -19.20
N LYS A 76 17.35 -23.36 -18.78
CA LYS A 76 16.02 -23.91 -19.05
C LYS A 76 15.01 -22.82 -19.36
N PHE A 77 14.10 -23.10 -20.27
CA PHE A 77 13.00 -22.22 -20.64
C PHE A 77 11.78 -22.46 -19.76
N GLY A 78 11.31 -21.42 -19.07
CA GLY A 78 10.03 -21.42 -18.35
C GLY A 78 8.88 -20.87 -19.19
N HIS A 79 7.77 -20.56 -18.54
CA HIS A 79 6.62 -19.92 -19.18
C HIS A 79 6.87 -18.43 -19.47
N THR A 80 7.41 -17.69 -18.51
CA THR A 80 7.63 -16.23 -18.60
C THR A 80 9.10 -15.81 -18.49
N LYS A 81 9.98 -16.72 -18.04
CA LYS A 81 11.38 -16.46 -17.72
C LYS A 81 12.29 -17.55 -18.25
N VAL A 82 13.55 -17.19 -18.54
CA VAL A 82 14.66 -18.13 -18.74
C VAL A 82 15.39 -18.30 -17.41
N PHE A 83 15.79 -19.52 -17.11
CA PHE A 83 16.51 -19.89 -15.89
C PHE A 83 17.92 -20.35 -16.25
N PHE A 84 18.91 -19.90 -15.49
CA PHE A 84 20.34 -20.16 -15.73
C PHE A 84 20.99 -20.78 -14.50
N LYS A 85 21.93 -21.71 -14.72
CA LYS A 85 22.87 -22.18 -13.72
C LYS A 85 23.82 -21.04 -13.32
N ALA A 86 24.38 -21.15 -12.12
CA ALA A 86 25.42 -20.23 -11.68
C ALA A 86 26.60 -20.22 -12.68
N GLY A 87 27.09 -19.02 -13.02
CA GLY A 87 28.21 -18.83 -13.94
C GLY A 87 27.80 -18.49 -15.38
N LEU A 88 26.80 -19.18 -15.95
CA LEU A 88 26.42 -18.98 -17.37
C LEU A 88 26.01 -17.53 -17.68
N LEU A 89 25.26 -16.89 -16.78
CA LEU A 89 24.85 -15.50 -16.97
C LEU A 89 26.04 -14.54 -16.97
N GLY A 90 27.09 -14.83 -16.18
CA GLY A 90 28.33 -14.06 -16.16
C GLY A 90 29.08 -14.18 -17.50
N LEU A 91 29.19 -15.41 -18.03
CA LEU A 91 29.78 -15.64 -19.35
C LEU A 91 29.03 -14.87 -20.46
N LEU A 92 27.69 -14.85 -20.42
CA LEU A 92 26.89 -14.07 -21.37
C LEU A 92 27.12 -12.56 -21.26
N GLU A 93 27.36 -12.03 -20.06
CA GLU A 93 27.74 -10.61 -19.88
C GLU A 93 29.14 -10.33 -20.42
N GLU A 94 30.12 -11.19 -20.17
CA GLU A 94 31.49 -11.02 -20.70
C GLU A 94 31.49 -11.00 -22.23
N MET A 95 30.82 -11.96 -22.87
CA MET A 95 30.66 -11.99 -24.34
C MET A 95 29.97 -10.72 -24.86
N ARG A 96 29.03 -10.17 -24.09
CA ARG A 96 28.29 -8.96 -24.46
C ARG A 96 29.17 -7.73 -24.35
N ASP A 97 29.95 -7.62 -23.29
CA ASP A 97 30.86 -6.50 -23.06
C ASP A 97 31.95 -6.44 -24.14
N GLU A 98 32.48 -7.58 -24.58
CA GLU A 98 33.42 -7.63 -25.72
C GLU A 98 32.80 -7.08 -27.02
N LYS A 99 31.57 -7.50 -27.34
CA LYS A 99 30.85 -6.98 -28.52
C LYS A 99 30.54 -5.50 -28.40
N LEU A 100 30.11 -5.04 -27.23
CA LEU A 100 29.83 -3.64 -26.97
C LEU A 100 31.10 -2.79 -27.03
N ALA A 101 32.23 -3.26 -26.53
CA ALA A 101 33.51 -2.56 -26.61
C ALA A 101 33.90 -2.27 -28.06
N GLN A 102 33.72 -3.22 -28.97
CA GLN A 102 33.99 -3.02 -30.40
C GLN A 102 33.08 -1.95 -31.03
N LEU A 103 31.78 -2.02 -30.74
CA LEU A 103 30.79 -1.05 -31.26
C LEU A 103 31.02 0.36 -30.69
N ILE A 104 31.20 0.47 -29.38
CA ILE A 104 31.43 1.73 -28.68
C ILE A 104 32.72 2.37 -29.18
N THR A 105 33.80 1.61 -29.36
CA THR A 105 35.07 2.15 -29.90
C THR A 105 34.88 2.77 -31.28
N ARG A 106 34.14 2.12 -32.19
CA ARG A 106 33.82 2.67 -33.52
C ARG A 106 32.98 3.94 -33.43
N THR A 107 31.94 3.94 -32.59
CA THR A 107 31.09 5.12 -32.36
C THR A 107 31.90 6.28 -31.80
N GLN A 108 32.71 6.03 -30.77
CA GLN A 108 33.57 7.05 -30.18
C GLN A 108 34.58 7.60 -31.19
N ALA A 109 35.19 6.76 -32.03
CA ALA A 109 36.09 7.22 -33.09
C ALA A 109 35.38 8.15 -34.08
N ARG A 110 34.14 7.83 -34.47
CA ARG A 110 33.32 8.69 -35.34
C ARG A 110 32.96 10.01 -34.67
N CYS A 111 32.55 9.99 -33.41
CA CYS A 111 32.23 11.18 -32.62
C CYS A 111 33.45 12.09 -32.45
N ARG A 112 34.61 11.53 -32.05
CA ARG A 112 35.88 12.26 -31.94
C ARG A 112 36.28 12.88 -33.29
N GLY A 113 36.18 12.11 -34.38
CA GLY A 113 36.45 12.61 -35.73
C GLY A 113 35.51 13.73 -36.16
N TYR A 114 34.21 13.65 -35.84
CA TYR A 114 33.25 14.72 -36.11
C TYR A 114 33.59 15.99 -35.33
N LEU A 115 33.81 15.88 -34.01
CA LEU A 115 34.18 17.01 -33.17
C LEU A 115 35.45 17.71 -33.68
N MET A 116 36.48 16.94 -34.04
CA MET A 116 37.72 17.51 -34.56
C MET A 116 37.53 18.20 -35.92
N ARG A 117 36.65 17.70 -36.79
CA ARG A 117 36.33 18.39 -38.05
C ARG A 117 35.56 19.70 -37.84
N VAL A 118 34.60 19.71 -36.91
CA VAL A 118 33.88 20.93 -36.54
C VAL A 118 34.82 21.97 -35.95
N GLU A 119 35.71 21.54 -35.04
CA GLU A 119 36.68 22.46 -34.44
C GLU A 119 37.72 22.93 -35.47
N TYR A 120 38.17 22.06 -36.38
CA TYR A 120 39.04 22.45 -37.48
C TYR A 120 38.38 23.49 -38.39
N GLN A 121 37.10 23.31 -38.74
CA GLN A 121 36.36 24.29 -39.53
C GLN A 121 36.29 25.65 -38.82
N ARG A 122 36.01 25.67 -37.51
CA ARG A 122 36.06 26.89 -36.70
C ARG A 122 37.45 27.53 -36.70
N MET A 123 38.52 26.74 -36.63
CA MET A 123 39.89 27.24 -36.72
C MET A 123 40.20 27.88 -38.08
N VAL A 124 39.71 27.28 -39.18
CA VAL A 124 39.83 27.84 -40.53
C VAL A 124 39.05 29.14 -40.64
N GLU A 125 37.79 29.18 -40.20
CA GLU A 125 36.96 30.39 -40.17
C GLU A 125 37.61 31.50 -39.34
N ARG A 126 38.20 31.18 -38.19
CA ARG A 126 38.99 32.13 -37.39
C ARG A 126 40.19 32.66 -38.17
N ARG A 127 40.93 31.79 -38.86
CA ARG A 127 42.09 32.19 -39.70
C ARG A 127 41.67 33.12 -40.84
N GLU A 128 40.59 32.81 -41.55
CA GLU A 128 40.05 33.66 -42.62
C GLU A 128 39.54 35.00 -42.08
N SER A 129 38.82 34.97 -40.96
CA SER A 129 38.36 36.18 -40.26
C SER A 129 39.54 37.07 -39.86
N ILE A 130 40.66 36.50 -39.39
CA ILE A 130 41.88 37.26 -39.10
C ILE A 130 42.41 37.97 -40.34
N PHE A 131 42.47 37.31 -41.51
CA PHE A 131 42.90 37.95 -42.75
C PHE A 131 41.97 39.10 -43.15
N CYS A 132 40.66 38.90 -43.06
CA CYS A 132 39.66 39.93 -43.35
C CYS A 132 39.81 41.13 -42.41
N ILE A 133 39.94 40.90 -41.10
CA ILE A 133 40.16 41.95 -40.10
C ILE A 133 41.46 42.71 -40.38
N GLN A 134 42.57 41.99 -40.60
CA GLN A 134 43.87 42.61 -40.90
C GLN A 134 43.82 43.47 -42.16
N TYR A 135 43.20 42.96 -43.23
CA TYR A 135 43.04 43.69 -44.48
C TYR A 135 42.20 44.96 -44.28
N ASN A 136 41.03 44.83 -43.63
CA ASN A 136 40.15 45.95 -43.36
C ASN A 136 40.81 47.02 -42.46
N ILE A 137 41.56 46.60 -41.44
CA ILE A 137 42.32 47.53 -40.60
C ILE A 137 43.37 48.26 -41.43
N ARG A 138 44.16 47.56 -42.26
CA ARG A 138 45.16 48.22 -43.14
C ARG A 138 44.50 49.22 -44.09
N ALA A 139 43.41 48.81 -44.75
CA ALA A 139 42.65 49.68 -45.66
C ALA A 139 42.10 50.91 -44.92
N PHE A 140 41.51 50.72 -43.74
CA PHE A 140 41.02 51.82 -42.90
C PHE A 140 42.17 52.74 -42.46
N MET A 141 43.33 52.20 -42.06
CA MET A 141 44.49 53.00 -41.64
C MET A 141 45.03 53.87 -42.78
N ASN A 142 44.93 53.43 -44.04
CA ASN A 142 45.30 54.23 -45.20
C ASN A 142 44.29 55.37 -45.49
N VAL A 143 43.00 55.14 -45.22
CA VAL A 143 41.92 56.03 -45.64
C VAL A 143 41.41 56.94 -44.51
N LYS A 144 41.66 56.60 -43.24
CA LYS A 144 41.12 57.32 -42.06
C LYS A 144 41.49 58.81 -42.01
N HIS A 145 42.65 59.20 -42.54
CA HIS A 145 43.08 60.61 -42.56
C HIS A 145 42.71 61.32 -43.87
N TRP A 146 42.22 60.61 -44.88
CA TRP A 146 41.88 61.16 -46.19
C TRP A 146 40.69 62.15 -46.08
N PRO A 147 40.81 63.39 -46.59
CA PRO A 147 39.77 64.41 -46.43
C PRO A 147 38.38 63.98 -46.91
N TRP A 148 38.29 63.24 -48.02
CA TRP A 148 37.03 62.72 -48.55
C TRP A 148 36.36 61.70 -47.61
N MET A 149 37.13 60.84 -46.93
CA MET A 149 36.57 59.88 -45.97
C MET A 149 36.08 60.58 -44.70
N LYS A 150 36.79 61.61 -44.22
CA LYS A 150 36.35 62.45 -43.09
C LYS A 150 35.01 63.14 -43.41
N LEU A 151 34.83 63.61 -44.65
CA LEU A 151 33.56 64.18 -45.10
C LEU A 151 32.45 63.12 -45.13
N PHE A 152 32.73 61.94 -45.69
CA PHE A 152 31.78 60.82 -45.71
C PHE A 152 31.31 60.41 -44.30
N PHE A 153 32.22 60.29 -43.32
CA PHE A 153 31.84 59.97 -41.93
C PHE A 153 30.97 61.03 -41.25
N LYS A 154 31.08 62.31 -41.65
CA LYS A 154 30.18 63.37 -41.15
C LYS A 154 28.79 63.30 -41.79
N ILE A 155 28.72 62.87 -43.05
CA ILE A 155 27.45 62.78 -43.81
C ILE A 155 26.70 61.48 -43.50
N LYS A 156 27.39 60.35 -43.35
CA LYS A 156 26.77 59.02 -43.18
C LYS A 156 25.73 58.93 -42.04
N PRO A 157 25.95 59.47 -40.82
CA PRO A 157 24.95 59.43 -39.75
C PRO A 157 23.70 60.27 -40.02
N LEU A 158 23.72 61.15 -41.02
CA LEU A 158 22.56 61.96 -41.43
C LEU A 158 21.67 61.18 -42.41
N LEU A 159 22.13 60.03 -42.92
CA LEU A 159 21.40 59.13 -43.83
C LEU A 159 20.69 57.97 -43.10
N LYS A 160 20.44 58.12 -41.79
CA LYS A 160 19.93 57.10 -40.85
C LYS A 160 18.59 56.45 -41.20
N SER A 161 17.81 56.97 -42.15
CA SER A 161 16.47 56.47 -42.46
C SER A 161 16.48 54.99 -42.86
N ALA A 162 17.41 54.56 -43.71
CA ALA A 162 17.48 53.18 -44.21
C ALA A 162 17.95 52.16 -43.13
N GLU A 163 18.89 52.55 -42.25
CA GLU A 163 19.32 51.68 -41.15
C GLU A 163 18.21 51.55 -40.08
N SER A 164 17.48 52.63 -39.80
CA SER A 164 16.36 52.61 -38.85
C SER A 164 15.17 51.76 -39.31
N GLU A 165 14.89 51.71 -40.61
CA GLU A 165 13.83 50.83 -41.16
C GLU A 165 14.18 49.35 -41.01
N LYS A 166 15.46 48.99 -41.23
CA LYS A 166 15.92 47.61 -41.08
C LYS A 166 15.91 47.16 -39.60
N GLU A 167 16.33 48.03 -38.69
CA GLU A 167 16.24 47.76 -37.25
C GLU A 167 14.79 47.60 -36.79
N MET A 168 13.88 48.46 -37.28
CA MET A 168 12.45 48.36 -36.99
C MET A 168 11.84 47.06 -37.53
N ALA A 169 12.26 46.59 -38.71
CA ALA A 169 11.81 45.32 -39.27
C ALA A 169 12.29 44.13 -38.42
N ASN A 170 13.56 44.11 -38.00
CA ASN A 170 14.11 43.06 -37.14
C ASN A 170 13.42 43.04 -35.77
N MET A 171 13.22 44.20 -35.14
CA MET A 171 12.51 44.27 -33.85
C MET A 171 11.08 43.76 -33.96
N LYS A 172 10.38 44.03 -35.08
CA LYS A 172 9.03 43.50 -35.30
C LYS A 172 9.02 41.98 -35.41
N GLU A 173 9.98 41.39 -36.11
CA GLU A 173 10.08 39.93 -36.23
C GLU A 173 10.41 39.27 -34.88
N GLU A 174 11.35 39.84 -34.13
CA GLU A 174 11.70 39.35 -32.78
C GLU A 174 10.53 39.51 -31.80
N PHE A 175 9.80 40.62 -31.88
CA PHE A 175 8.62 40.86 -31.06
C PHE A 175 7.52 39.81 -31.33
N GLU A 176 7.21 39.53 -32.60
CA GLU A 176 6.19 38.52 -32.93
C GLU A 176 6.62 37.11 -32.51
N LYS A 177 7.89 36.73 -32.70
CA LYS A 177 8.40 35.43 -32.21
C LYS A 177 8.26 35.31 -30.69
N THR A 178 8.70 36.33 -29.96
CA THR A 178 8.64 36.33 -28.49
C THR A 178 7.19 36.29 -27.99
N LYS A 179 6.29 37.00 -28.67
CA LYS A 179 4.85 37.02 -28.35
C LYS A 179 4.19 35.65 -28.59
N GLU A 180 4.54 34.95 -29.67
CA GLU A 180 4.06 33.59 -29.91
C GLU A 180 4.57 32.59 -28.86
N GLU A 181 5.84 32.68 -28.47
CA GLU A 181 6.43 31.84 -27.43
C GLU A 181 5.79 32.09 -26.07
N LEU A 182 5.55 33.36 -25.72
CA LEU A 182 4.85 33.75 -24.52
C LEU A 182 3.43 33.16 -24.49
N ALA A 183 2.67 33.29 -25.58
CA ALA A 183 1.32 32.75 -25.67
C ALA A 183 1.28 31.21 -25.51
N LYS A 184 2.25 30.49 -26.12
CA LYS A 184 2.39 29.03 -25.96
C LYS A 184 2.73 28.65 -24.52
N SER A 185 3.59 29.42 -23.86
CA SER A 185 3.97 29.20 -22.46
C SER A 185 2.81 29.46 -21.50
N GLU A 186 2.06 30.55 -21.70
CA GLU A 186 0.88 30.90 -20.91
C GLU A 186 -0.23 29.86 -21.03
N ALA A 187 -0.45 29.32 -22.23
CA ALA A 187 -1.42 28.24 -22.45
C ALA A 187 -1.04 26.98 -21.67
N LYS A 188 0.23 26.56 -21.73
CA LYS A 188 0.74 25.42 -20.95
C LYS A 188 0.65 25.65 -19.45
N ARG A 189 0.95 26.87 -18.99
CA ARG A 189 0.83 27.24 -17.56
C ARG A 189 -0.61 27.07 -17.07
N LYS A 190 -1.59 27.58 -17.83
CA LYS A 190 -3.01 27.45 -17.49
C LYS A 190 -3.46 25.98 -17.43
N GLU A 191 -3.07 25.17 -18.42
CA GLU A 191 -3.39 23.73 -18.42
C GLU A 191 -2.83 23.01 -17.20
N LEU A 192 -1.59 23.35 -16.80
CA LEU A 192 -0.97 22.77 -15.60
C LEU A 192 -1.62 23.25 -14.30
N GLU A 193 -2.03 24.51 -14.23
CA GLU A 193 -2.77 25.05 -13.07
C GLU A 193 -4.12 24.36 -12.90
N GLU A 194 -4.87 24.15 -13.98
CA GLU A 194 -6.13 23.41 -13.95
C GLU A 194 -5.95 21.96 -13.47
N LYS A 195 -4.90 21.28 -13.96
CA LYS A 195 -4.55 19.93 -13.49
C LYS A 195 -4.14 19.93 -12.01
N MET A 196 -3.41 20.94 -11.56
CA MET A 196 -3.01 21.06 -10.16
C MET A 196 -4.22 21.24 -9.24
N VAL A 197 -5.20 22.07 -9.64
CA VAL A 197 -6.44 22.26 -8.88
C VAL A 197 -7.22 20.94 -8.76
N LYS A 198 -7.35 20.19 -9.86
CA LYS A 198 -8.01 18.86 -9.83
C LYS A 198 -7.32 17.88 -8.88
N LEU A 199 -5.99 17.79 -8.95
CA LEU A 199 -5.22 16.90 -8.07
C LEU A 199 -5.31 17.32 -6.60
N VAL A 200 -5.35 18.62 -6.31
CA VAL A 200 -5.53 19.12 -4.94
C VAL A 200 -6.93 18.77 -4.42
N GLN A 201 -7.94 18.86 -5.28
CA GLN A 201 -9.31 18.48 -4.92
C GLN A 201 -9.42 16.97 -4.64
N GLU A 202 -8.92 16.12 -5.54
CA GLU A 202 -8.87 14.65 -5.35
C GLU A 202 -8.12 14.28 -4.06
N LYS A 203 -6.99 14.94 -3.79
CA LYS A 203 -6.24 14.73 -2.54
C LYS A 203 -7.09 15.07 -1.31
N ASN A 204 -7.79 16.20 -1.33
CA ASN A 204 -8.61 16.64 -0.20
C ASN A 204 -9.80 15.68 0.02
N ASP A 205 -10.43 15.20 -1.06
CA ASP A 205 -11.52 14.23 -0.99
C ASP A 205 -11.05 12.89 -0.40
N LEU A 206 -9.90 12.38 -0.86
CA LEU A 206 -9.27 11.18 -0.29
C LEU A 206 -8.89 11.38 1.18
N GLN A 207 -8.41 12.56 1.55
CA GLN A 207 -8.08 12.87 2.94
C GLN A 207 -9.31 12.89 3.84
N LEU A 208 -10.45 13.40 3.34
CA LEU A 208 -11.73 13.34 4.05
C LEU A 208 -12.24 11.90 4.18
N GLN A 209 -12.09 11.08 3.14
CA GLN A 209 -12.47 9.67 3.18
C GLN A 209 -11.64 8.88 4.22
N VAL A 210 -10.32 9.09 4.23
CA VAL A 210 -9.42 8.46 5.21
C VAL A 210 -9.80 8.86 6.64
N GLN A 211 -10.15 10.13 6.87
CA GLN A 211 -10.58 10.58 8.20
C GLN A 211 -11.90 9.91 8.61
N ALA A 212 -12.87 9.82 7.70
CA ALA A 212 -14.15 9.16 7.97
C ALA A 212 -13.98 7.65 8.25
N GLU A 213 -13.10 6.96 7.53
CA GLU A 213 -12.78 5.55 7.79
C GLU A 213 -12.04 5.35 9.12
N ALA A 214 -11.15 6.27 9.49
CA ALA A 214 -10.48 6.25 10.79
C ALA A 214 -11.47 6.42 11.95
N ASP A 215 -12.41 7.37 11.83
CA ASP A 215 -13.45 7.59 12.84
C ASP A 215 -14.38 6.36 12.95
N ALA A 216 -14.79 5.78 11.80
CA ALA A 216 -15.61 4.57 11.78
C ALA A 216 -14.88 3.33 12.36
N LEU A 217 -13.56 3.23 12.17
CA LEU A 217 -12.74 2.20 12.77
C LEU A 217 -12.67 2.36 14.30
N ALA A 218 -12.46 3.59 14.79
CA ALA A 218 -12.46 3.87 16.22
C ALA A 218 -13.80 3.48 16.88
N ASP A 219 -14.93 3.81 16.24
CA ASP A 219 -16.27 3.39 16.68
C ASP A 219 -16.46 1.86 16.66
N ALA A 220 -15.82 1.16 15.71
CA ALA A 220 -15.87 -0.30 15.65
C ALA A 220 -15.00 -0.94 16.74
N GLU A 221 -13.83 -0.38 17.03
CA GLU A 221 -12.94 -0.80 18.11
C GLU A 221 -13.63 -0.64 19.47
N GLU A 222 -14.27 0.51 19.73
CA GLU A 222 -14.99 0.73 20.99
C GLU A 222 -16.13 -0.29 21.17
N ARG A 223 -16.89 -0.58 20.10
CA ARG A 223 -17.93 -1.62 20.13
C ARG A 223 -17.35 -3.01 20.39
N CYS A 224 -16.20 -3.35 19.81
CA CYS A 224 -15.54 -4.62 20.07
C CYS A 224 -15.11 -4.73 21.53
N ASP A 225 -14.52 -3.67 22.09
CA ASP A 225 -14.12 -3.64 23.50
C ASP A 225 -15.32 -3.78 24.46
N GLN A 226 -16.44 -3.11 24.15
CA GLN A 226 -17.68 -3.27 24.90
C GLN A 226 -18.18 -4.72 24.84
N LEU A 227 -18.21 -5.34 23.66
CA LEU A 227 -18.60 -6.74 23.49
C LEU A 227 -17.67 -7.71 24.23
N ILE A 228 -16.36 -7.46 24.23
CA ILE A 228 -15.39 -8.26 24.99
C ILE A 228 -15.68 -8.17 26.49
N LYS A 229 -15.96 -6.98 27.02
CA LYS A 229 -16.34 -6.79 28.43
C LYS A 229 -17.62 -7.55 28.77
N THR A 230 -18.66 -7.45 27.93
CA THR A 230 -19.92 -8.19 28.13
C THR A 230 -19.71 -9.70 28.05
N LYS A 231 -18.87 -10.16 27.11
CA LYS A 231 -18.52 -11.58 26.98
C LYS A 231 -17.88 -12.10 28.26
N ILE A 232 -16.88 -11.40 28.80
CA ILE A 232 -16.21 -11.79 30.06
C ILE A 232 -17.23 -11.87 31.22
N GLN A 233 -18.15 -10.91 31.32
CA GLN A 233 -19.20 -10.94 32.35
C GLN A 233 -20.17 -12.12 32.19
N LEU A 234 -20.53 -12.46 30.95
CA LEU A 234 -21.40 -13.61 30.67
C LEU A 234 -20.67 -14.94 30.94
N GLU A 235 -19.39 -15.06 30.56
CA GLU A 235 -18.57 -16.23 30.88
C GLU A 235 -18.45 -16.44 32.40
N ALA A 236 -18.29 -15.36 33.17
CA ALA A 236 -18.29 -15.43 34.64
C ALA A 236 -19.65 -15.92 35.19
N LYS A 237 -20.77 -15.39 34.68
CA LYS A 237 -22.11 -15.84 35.10
C LYS A 237 -22.39 -17.30 34.72
N VAL A 238 -21.96 -17.73 33.54
CA VAL A 238 -22.09 -19.14 33.11
C VAL A 238 -21.31 -20.03 34.07
N LYS A 239 -20.09 -19.65 34.45
CA LYS A 239 -19.29 -20.39 35.41
C LYS A 239 -19.98 -20.50 36.78
N GLU A 240 -20.49 -19.39 37.31
CA GLU A 240 -21.23 -19.35 38.59
C GLU A 240 -22.47 -20.25 38.56
N VAL A 241 -23.26 -20.19 37.49
CA VAL A 241 -24.46 -21.04 37.33
C VAL A 241 -24.09 -22.51 37.17
N THR A 242 -22.97 -22.81 36.52
CA THR A 242 -22.48 -24.19 36.37
C THR A 242 -22.05 -24.76 37.71
N GLU A 243 -21.23 -24.03 38.48
CA GLU A 243 -20.81 -24.43 39.84
C GLU A 243 -22.06 -24.65 40.74
N ARG A 244 -23.04 -23.75 40.68
CA ARG A 244 -24.30 -23.92 41.44
C ARG A 244 -25.12 -25.13 40.99
N ALA A 245 -25.13 -25.46 39.71
CA ALA A 245 -25.83 -26.64 39.21
C ALA A 245 -25.14 -27.93 39.70
N GLU A 246 -23.81 -27.95 39.73
CA GLU A 246 -23.02 -29.06 40.29
C GLU A 246 -23.33 -29.25 41.79
N ASP A 247 -23.38 -28.16 42.57
CA ASP A 247 -23.76 -28.20 43.99
C ASP A 247 -25.17 -28.78 44.20
N GLU A 248 -26.15 -28.35 43.39
CA GLU A 248 -27.53 -28.86 43.47
C GLU A 248 -27.62 -30.33 43.03
N GLU A 249 -26.82 -30.77 42.06
CA GLU A 249 -26.72 -32.19 41.67
C GLU A 249 -26.16 -33.04 42.82
N GLU A 250 -25.13 -32.55 43.54
CA GLU A 250 -24.58 -33.21 44.73
C GLU A 250 -25.63 -33.32 45.84
N ILE A 251 -26.33 -32.22 46.15
CA ILE A 251 -27.42 -32.22 47.16
C ILE A 251 -28.54 -33.19 46.76
N ASN A 252 -28.92 -33.23 45.47
CA ASN A 252 -29.97 -34.12 45.00
C ASN A 252 -29.54 -35.60 45.08
N ALA A 253 -28.28 -35.91 44.79
CA ALA A 253 -27.71 -37.24 44.99
C ALA A 253 -27.72 -37.64 46.47
N GLU A 254 -27.34 -36.74 47.38
CA GLU A 254 -27.41 -36.97 48.83
C GLU A 254 -28.85 -37.19 49.31
N LEU A 255 -29.80 -36.37 48.87
CA LEU A 255 -31.21 -36.50 49.20
C LEU A 255 -31.78 -37.81 48.69
N THR A 256 -31.43 -38.21 47.46
CA THR A 256 -31.83 -39.49 46.88
C THR A 256 -31.27 -40.67 47.68
N ALA A 257 -30.01 -40.58 48.14
CA ALA A 257 -29.40 -41.60 49.00
C ALA A 257 -30.08 -41.67 50.38
N LYS A 258 -30.38 -40.52 51.00
CA LYS A 258 -31.14 -40.45 52.27
C LYS A 258 -32.55 -41.01 52.11
N LYS A 259 -33.23 -40.68 51.00
CA LYS A 259 -34.56 -41.20 50.68
C LYS A 259 -34.55 -42.72 50.60
N ARG A 260 -33.58 -43.32 49.90
CA ARG A 260 -33.41 -44.77 49.84
C ARG A 260 -33.24 -45.39 51.24
N LYS A 261 -32.38 -44.83 52.08
CA LYS A 261 -32.20 -45.32 53.46
C LYS A 261 -33.50 -45.28 54.26
N LEU A 262 -34.25 -44.18 54.18
CA LEU A 262 -35.54 -44.05 54.86
C LEU A 262 -36.60 -45.01 54.29
N GLU A 263 -36.60 -45.26 52.98
CA GLU A 263 -37.46 -46.27 52.34
C GLU A 263 -37.12 -47.68 52.83
N ASP A 264 -35.83 -48.01 52.94
CA ASP A 264 -35.34 -49.29 53.48
C ASP A 264 -35.76 -49.46 54.95
N GLU A 265 -35.52 -48.45 55.80
CA GLU A 265 -35.95 -48.43 57.21
C GLU A 265 -37.48 -48.55 57.36
N CYS A 266 -38.26 -47.85 56.53
CA CYS A 266 -39.71 -48.00 56.49
C CYS A 266 -40.15 -49.42 56.12
N SER A 267 -39.42 -50.07 55.21
CA SER A 267 -39.73 -51.43 54.78
C SER A 267 -39.42 -52.45 55.88
N GLU A 268 -38.32 -52.26 56.62
CA GLU A 268 -37.98 -53.09 57.78
C GLU A 268 -39.01 -52.93 58.89
N LEU A 269 -39.37 -51.70 59.24
CA LEU A 269 -40.41 -51.44 60.25
C LEU A 269 -41.76 -52.05 59.88
N LYS A 270 -42.16 -52.02 58.61
CA LYS A 270 -43.39 -52.70 58.15
C LYS A 270 -43.31 -54.20 58.35
N LYS A 271 -42.15 -54.80 58.03
CA LYS A 271 -41.93 -56.23 58.23
C LYS A 271 -41.98 -56.60 59.71
N ASP A 272 -41.38 -55.79 60.56
CA ASP A 272 -41.43 -55.97 62.02
C ASP A 272 -42.87 -55.85 62.55
N ILE A 273 -43.66 -54.91 62.02
CA ILE A 273 -45.09 -54.79 62.36
C ILE A 273 -45.85 -56.05 61.93
N ASP A 274 -45.68 -56.51 60.70
CA ASP A 274 -46.34 -57.71 60.18
C ASP A 274 -45.96 -58.95 61.02
N ASP A 275 -44.68 -59.10 61.38
CA ASP A 275 -44.19 -60.18 62.24
C ASP A 275 -44.79 -60.10 63.65
N LEU A 276 -44.87 -58.90 64.23
CA LEU A 276 -45.49 -58.64 65.54
C LEU A 276 -46.99 -58.97 65.54
N GLU A 277 -47.74 -58.52 64.53
CA GLU A 277 -49.16 -58.86 64.34
C GLU A 277 -49.37 -60.36 64.24
N LEU A 278 -48.47 -61.07 63.54
CA LEU A 278 -48.52 -62.52 63.40
C LEU A 278 -48.23 -63.25 64.72
N THR A 279 -47.30 -62.75 65.54
CA THR A 279 -47.11 -63.26 66.92
C THR A 279 -48.29 -62.95 67.83
N LEU A 280 -48.89 -61.76 67.73
CA LEU A 280 -50.03 -61.36 68.56
C LEU A 280 -51.28 -62.17 68.20
N ALA A 281 -51.50 -62.45 66.92
CA ALA A 281 -52.54 -63.35 66.45
C ALA A 281 -52.33 -64.79 66.97
N LYS A 282 -51.09 -65.29 66.99
CA LYS A 282 -50.76 -66.61 67.57
C LYS A 282 -51.03 -66.65 69.08
N ALA A 283 -50.61 -65.64 69.83
CA ALA A 283 -50.86 -65.55 71.27
C ALA A 283 -52.36 -65.46 71.59
N ARG A 284 -53.15 -64.74 70.77
CA ARG A 284 -54.61 -64.65 70.89
C ARG A 284 -55.30 -65.99 70.62
N ILE A 285 -54.76 -66.80 69.71
CA ILE A 285 -55.27 -68.16 69.44
C ILE A 285 -54.99 -69.08 70.63
N GLU A 286 -53.79 -69.05 71.21
CA GLU A 286 -53.46 -69.83 72.42
C GLU A 286 -54.35 -69.44 73.63
N GLU A 287 -54.61 -68.14 73.84
CA GLU A 287 -55.50 -67.66 74.90
C GLU A 287 -56.95 -68.19 74.74
N LEU A 288 -57.47 -68.16 73.50
CA LEU A 288 -58.82 -68.66 73.19
C LEU A 288 -58.92 -70.19 73.30
N GLU A 289 -57.83 -70.92 73.06
CA GLU A 289 -57.77 -72.38 73.26
C GLU A 289 -57.76 -72.76 74.75
N GLU A 290 -57.14 -71.95 75.63
CA GLU A 290 -57.20 -72.13 77.08
C GLU A 290 -58.58 -71.79 77.68
N GLU A 291 -59.26 -70.76 77.18
CA GLU A 291 -60.60 -70.36 77.63
C GLU A 291 -61.68 -71.41 77.29
N ILE A 292 -61.60 -72.04 76.11
CA ILE A 292 -62.54 -73.09 75.69
C ILE A 292 -62.41 -74.36 76.55
N GLU A 293 -61.21 -74.67 77.03
CA GLU A 293 -60.97 -75.86 77.86
C GLU A 293 -61.37 -75.62 79.35
N ALA A 294 -61.29 -74.37 79.81
CA ALA A 294 -61.85 -73.95 81.11
C ALA A 294 -63.39 -73.98 81.13
N GLU A 295 -64.04 -73.53 80.05
CA GLU A 295 -65.51 -73.49 79.94
C GLU A 295 -66.14 -74.90 79.87
N ARG A 296 -65.43 -75.88 79.29
CA ARG A 296 -65.87 -77.29 79.22
C ARG A 296 -65.90 -78.01 80.57
N THR A 297 -65.09 -77.59 81.54
CA THR A 297 -65.05 -78.22 82.88
C THR A 297 -66.05 -77.62 83.88
N SER A 298 -66.48 -76.37 83.66
CA SER A 298 -67.46 -75.67 84.51
C SER A 298 -68.93 -76.07 84.22
N ARG A 299 -69.25 -76.39 82.95
CA ARG A 299 -70.62 -76.70 82.49
C ARG A 299 -71.18 -78.05 82.94
N ALA A 300 -70.36 -78.98 83.45
CA ALA A 300 -70.78 -80.31 83.89
C ALA A 300 -71.32 -80.39 85.34
N LYS A 301 -71.26 -79.30 86.13
CA LYS A 301 -71.65 -79.31 87.56
C LYS A 301 -72.92 -78.52 87.91
N ALA A 302 -73.52 -77.77 86.97
CA ALA A 302 -74.56 -76.78 87.27
C ALA A 302 -76.00 -77.14 86.87
N GLU A 303 -76.28 -78.37 86.41
CA GLU A 303 -77.61 -78.73 85.86
C GLU A 303 -78.60 -79.41 86.84
N LYS A 304 -78.32 -79.49 88.16
CA LYS A 304 -79.17 -80.28 89.09
C LYS A 304 -80.06 -79.51 90.06
N HIS A 305 -80.01 -78.19 90.20
CA HIS A 305 -80.93 -77.46 91.09
C HIS A 305 -81.47 -76.21 90.39
N ARG A 306 -82.69 -76.33 89.86
CA ARG A 306 -83.90 -75.73 90.46
C ARG A 306 -83.98 -74.24 90.12
N ALA A 307 -84.87 -73.82 89.22
CA ALA A 307 -86.32 -73.96 89.37
C ALA A 307 -86.75 -73.59 90.80
N ASP A 308 -86.64 -72.31 91.13
CA ASP A 308 -87.55 -71.61 92.03
C ASP A 308 -87.53 -70.13 91.63
N LEU A 309 -88.43 -69.84 90.69
CA LEU A 309 -89.38 -68.76 90.82
C LEU A 309 -88.86 -67.41 91.36
N SER A 310 -88.79 -66.51 90.39
CA SER A 310 -89.74 -65.39 90.28
C SER A 310 -89.21 -64.05 90.73
N ARG A 311 -89.15 -63.19 89.70
CA ARG A 311 -89.60 -61.82 89.77
C ARG A 311 -88.62 -60.88 90.47
N GLU A 312 -87.70 -60.41 89.67
CA GLU A 312 -87.83 -59.04 89.19
C GLU A 312 -87.27 -58.93 87.78
N LEU A 313 -88.15 -58.47 86.88
CA LEU A 313 -87.88 -57.67 85.68
C LEU A 313 -86.78 -58.21 84.76
N GLU A 314 -87.10 -58.79 83.60
CA GLU A 314 -87.78 -58.06 82.51
C GLU A 314 -87.16 -56.67 82.28
N GLU A 315 -85.84 -56.57 82.35
CA GLU A 315 -85.09 -55.75 81.42
C GLU A 315 -84.01 -56.59 80.74
N ILE A 316 -84.35 -56.94 79.50
CA ILE A 316 -83.45 -57.18 78.37
C ILE A 316 -82.83 -58.59 78.33
N SER A 317 -83.64 -59.57 77.89
CA SER A 317 -83.14 -60.50 76.85
C SER A 317 -83.13 -59.70 75.53
N GLU A 318 -82.01 -59.61 74.80
CA GLU A 318 -81.53 -60.66 73.90
C GLU A 318 -82.71 -61.27 73.10
N ARG A 319 -82.70 -61.33 71.79
CA ARG A 319 -81.57 -61.58 70.91
C ARG A 319 -82.09 -61.42 69.48
N LEU A 320 -81.23 -60.87 68.63
CA LEU A 320 -80.91 -61.43 67.33
C LEU A 320 -82.11 -61.78 66.43
N GLU A 321 -82.53 -60.83 65.60
CA GLU A 321 -82.30 -60.91 64.16
C GLU A 321 -82.91 -59.68 63.47
N GLU A 322 -82.12 -59.17 62.52
CA GLU A 322 -82.57 -58.53 61.29
C GLU A 322 -83.51 -57.31 61.40
N ALA A 323 -82.94 -56.14 61.19
CA ALA A 323 -83.01 -55.52 59.86
C ALA A 323 -82.41 -54.11 59.92
N GLY A 324 -81.60 -53.82 58.91
CA GLY A 324 -81.67 -52.51 58.26
C GLY A 324 -81.09 -51.33 59.03
N GLY A 325 -79.80 -51.10 58.77
CA GLY A 325 -79.38 -49.75 58.38
C GLY A 325 -78.70 -48.92 59.46
N ALA A 326 -77.42 -48.64 59.24
CA ALA A 326 -76.87 -47.29 59.41
C ALA A 326 -75.60 -47.14 58.57
N THR A 327 -75.77 -47.37 57.26
CA THR A 327 -74.91 -46.87 56.18
C THR A 327 -74.96 -45.33 56.15
N ALA A 328 -74.54 -44.67 57.23
CA ALA A 328 -74.55 -43.21 57.37
C ALA A 328 -73.15 -42.66 57.70
N ALA A 329 -72.35 -43.36 58.52
CA ALA A 329 -70.97 -42.94 58.81
C ALA A 329 -69.96 -43.32 57.70
N GLN A 330 -70.20 -44.43 56.97
CA GLN A 330 -69.33 -44.85 55.87
C GLN A 330 -69.66 -44.16 54.53
N VAL A 331 -70.92 -43.74 54.33
CA VAL A 331 -71.36 -43.03 53.11
C VAL A 331 -70.98 -41.54 53.16
N GLU A 332 -70.91 -40.93 54.33
CA GLU A 332 -70.46 -39.54 54.48
C GLU A 332 -68.92 -39.41 54.37
N MET A 333 -68.17 -40.39 54.89
CA MET A 333 -66.71 -40.46 54.70
C MET A 333 -66.32 -40.82 53.26
N ASN A 334 -67.07 -41.73 52.61
CA ASN A 334 -66.90 -42.01 51.18
C ASN A 334 -67.35 -40.84 50.31
N LYS A 335 -68.43 -40.08 50.62
CA LYS A 335 -68.78 -38.85 49.90
C LYS A 335 -67.73 -37.75 50.03
N LYS A 336 -67.09 -37.62 51.21
CA LYS A 336 -65.96 -36.69 51.40
C LYS A 336 -64.72 -37.11 50.63
N ARG A 337 -64.37 -38.40 50.63
CA ARG A 337 -63.28 -38.95 49.81
C ARG A 337 -63.56 -38.83 48.32
N GLU A 338 -64.79 -39.10 47.86
CA GLU A 338 -65.18 -38.96 46.45
C GLU A 338 -65.17 -37.48 46.01
N ALA A 339 -65.59 -36.56 46.89
CA ALA A 339 -65.56 -35.12 46.63
C ALA A 339 -64.13 -34.56 46.64
N GLU A 340 -63.26 -35.00 47.56
CA GLU A 340 -61.83 -34.64 47.59
C GLU A 340 -61.07 -35.26 46.41
N PHE A 341 -61.42 -36.47 45.99
CA PHE A 341 -60.82 -37.12 44.83
C PHE A 341 -61.26 -36.44 43.51
N GLN A 342 -62.54 -36.06 43.38
CA GLN A 342 -62.98 -35.23 42.25
C GLN A 342 -62.35 -33.84 42.26
N LYS A 343 -62.13 -33.24 43.43
CA LYS A 343 -61.45 -31.94 43.55
C LYS A 343 -59.98 -32.06 43.15
N MET A 344 -59.24 -33.01 43.70
CA MET A 344 -57.84 -33.26 43.30
C MET A 344 -57.71 -33.63 41.83
N ARG A 345 -58.68 -34.34 41.26
CA ARG A 345 -58.68 -34.66 39.82
C ARG A 345 -58.93 -33.43 38.96
N ARG A 346 -59.84 -32.53 39.35
CA ARG A 346 -60.03 -31.24 38.67
C ARG A 346 -58.82 -30.33 38.83
N ASP A 347 -58.26 -30.22 40.03
CA ASP A 347 -57.06 -29.43 40.31
C ASP A 347 -55.84 -29.96 39.51
N LEU A 348 -55.73 -31.29 39.34
CA LEU A 348 -54.70 -31.93 38.52
C LEU A 348 -54.94 -31.73 37.02
N GLU A 349 -56.18 -31.85 36.53
CA GLU A 349 -56.54 -31.58 35.13
C GLU A 349 -56.31 -30.09 34.79
N GLU A 350 -56.65 -29.17 35.70
CA GLU A 350 -56.47 -27.73 35.55
C GLU A 350 -54.99 -27.34 35.60
N ALA A 351 -54.21 -27.90 36.52
CA ALA A 351 -52.75 -27.73 36.56
C ALA A 351 -52.05 -28.31 35.32
N THR A 352 -52.54 -29.43 34.80
CA THR A 352 -52.01 -30.04 33.56
C THR A 352 -52.31 -29.17 32.35
N LEU A 353 -53.55 -28.69 32.21
CA LEU A 353 -53.94 -27.72 31.17
C LEU A 353 -53.11 -26.43 31.23
N GLN A 354 -52.83 -25.94 32.44
CA GLN A 354 -52.07 -24.73 32.65
C GLN A 354 -50.57 -24.95 32.33
N HIS A 355 -49.98 -26.08 32.73
CA HIS A 355 -48.63 -26.44 32.31
C HIS A 355 -48.50 -26.61 30.80
N GLU A 356 -49.48 -27.24 30.17
CA GLU A 356 -49.50 -27.50 28.73
C GLU A 356 -49.67 -26.19 27.94
N ALA A 357 -50.52 -25.27 28.40
CA ALA A 357 -50.64 -23.91 27.86
C ALA A 357 -49.35 -23.10 28.03
N THR A 358 -48.68 -23.20 29.18
CA THR A 358 -47.41 -22.50 29.45
C THR A 358 -46.28 -23.05 28.57
N ALA A 359 -46.20 -24.37 28.41
CA ALA A 359 -45.25 -25.03 27.54
C ALA A 359 -45.50 -24.69 26.06
N ALA A 360 -46.77 -24.62 25.63
CA ALA A 360 -47.13 -24.19 24.28
C ALA A 360 -46.74 -22.72 24.02
N ALA A 361 -46.98 -21.82 24.97
CA ALA A 361 -46.59 -20.42 24.88
C ALA A 361 -45.05 -20.24 24.80
N LEU A 362 -44.29 -20.99 25.61
CA LEU A 362 -42.83 -20.99 25.57
C LEU A 362 -42.28 -21.54 24.25
N ARG A 363 -42.85 -22.63 23.73
CA ARG A 363 -42.48 -23.18 22.42
C ARG A 363 -42.73 -22.19 21.29
N LYS A 364 -43.89 -21.51 21.31
CA LYS A 364 -44.20 -20.47 20.33
C LYS A 364 -43.20 -19.31 20.39
N LYS A 365 -42.91 -18.81 21.60
CA LYS A 365 -41.94 -17.72 21.80
C LYS A 365 -40.53 -18.11 21.35
N HIS A 366 -40.11 -19.35 21.60
CA HIS A 366 -38.84 -19.88 21.09
C HIS A 366 -38.83 -19.97 19.56
N ALA A 367 -39.91 -20.43 18.94
CA ALA A 367 -40.01 -20.52 17.49
C ALA A 367 -39.97 -19.13 16.84
N ASP A 368 -40.71 -18.16 17.37
CA ASP A 368 -40.73 -16.78 16.89
C ASP A 368 -39.34 -16.12 17.03
N SER A 369 -38.67 -16.30 18.18
CA SER A 369 -37.31 -15.77 18.40
C SER A 369 -36.25 -16.44 17.53
N THR A 370 -36.39 -17.74 17.26
CA THR A 370 -35.50 -18.47 16.35
C THR A 370 -35.69 -17.99 14.90
N ALA A 371 -36.92 -17.67 14.50
CA ALA A 371 -37.22 -17.12 13.17
C ALA A 371 -36.64 -15.69 13.00
N GLU A 372 -36.79 -14.81 14.00
CA GLU A 372 -36.17 -13.47 13.98
C GLU A 372 -34.64 -13.53 13.91
N LEU A 373 -34.01 -14.41 14.69
CA LEU A 373 -32.56 -14.61 14.62
C LEU A 373 -32.13 -15.16 13.24
N GLY A 374 -32.95 -16.03 12.64
CA GLY A 374 -32.75 -16.51 11.27
C GLY A 374 -32.74 -15.37 10.24
N GLU A 375 -33.74 -14.49 10.27
CA GLU A 375 -33.80 -13.32 9.39
C GLU A 375 -32.64 -12.34 9.63
N GLN A 376 -32.22 -12.15 10.88
CA GLN A 376 -31.05 -11.32 11.19
C GLN A 376 -29.76 -11.90 10.62
N ILE A 377 -29.57 -13.23 10.70
CA ILE A 377 -28.41 -13.91 10.13
C ILE A 377 -28.40 -13.77 8.60
N ASP A 378 -29.54 -13.95 7.93
CA ASP A 378 -29.65 -13.80 6.48
C ASP A 378 -29.37 -12.36 6.03
N ASN A 379 -29.87 -11.37 6.76
CA ASN A 379 -29.58 -9.96 6.50
C ASN A 379 -28.08 -9.66 6.70
N LEU A 380 -27.47 -10.16 7.76
CA LEU A 380 -26.03 -10.00 8.01
C LEU A 380 -25.18 -10.68 6.94
N GLN A 381 -25.58 -11.85 6.43
CA GLN A 381 -24.89 -12.52 5.33
C GLN A 381 -24.96 -11.71 4.03
N ARG A 382 -26.11 -11.10 3.70
CA ARG A 382 -26.22 -10.22 2.53
C ARG A 382 -25.36 -8.96 2.67
N VAL A 383 -25.39 -8.31 3.83
CA VAL A 383 -24.55 -7.13 4.11
C VAL A 383 -23.08 -7.50 4.02
N LYS A 384 -22.68 -8.66 4.58
CA LYS A 384 -21.30 -9.17 4.48
C LYS A 384 -20.87 -9.37 3.03
N GLN A 385 -21.67 -10.02 2.19
CA GLN A 385 -21.33 -10.23 0.77
C GLN A 385 -21.21 -8.90 0.02
N LYS A 386 -22.08 -7.93 0.32
CA LYS A 386 -22.00 -6.59 -0.26
C LYS A 386 -20.70 -5.88 0.14
N LEU A 387 -20.35 -5.92 1.43
CA LEU A 387 -19.11 -5.33 1.95
C LEU A 387 -17.85 -6.05 1.42
N GLU A 388 -17.87 -7.37 1.24
CA GLU A 388 -16.77 -8.11 0.62
C GLU A 388 -16.56 -7.70 -0.84
N LYS A 389 -17.64 -7.44 -1.58
CA LYS A 389 -17.59 -6.94 -2.95
C LYS A 389 -17.03 -5.51 -3.00
N GLU A 390 -17.59 -4.60 -2.21
CA GLU A 390 -17.11 -3.20 -2.12
C GLU A 390 -15.64 -3.14 -1.69
N LYS A 391 -15.22 -3.99 -0.73
CA LYS A 391 -13.81 -4.12 -0.34
C LYS A 391 -12.92 -4.58 -1.49
N SER A 392 -13.39 -5.49 -2.33
CA SER A 392 -12.62 -5.95 -3.50
C SER A 392 -12.49 -4.87 -4.57
N GLU A 393 -13.54 -4.08 -4.79
CA GLU A 393 -13.55 -2.95 -5.72
C GLU A 393 -12.61 -1.84 -5.24
N MET A 394 -12.70 -1.43 -3.97
CA MET A 394 -11.79 -0.45 -3.38
C MET A 394 -10.33 -0.92 -3.41
N LYS A 395 -10.08 -2.23 -3.23
CA LYS A 395 -8.73 -2.78 -3.33
C LYS A 395 -8.17 -2.64 -4.75
N MET A 396 -8.98 -2.89 -5.78
CA MET A 396 -8.56 -2.70 -7.17
C MET A 396 -8.29 -1.23 -7.48
N GLU A 397 -9.12 -0.31 -6.99
CA GLU A 397 -8.89 1.14 -7.15
C GLU A 397 -7.60 1.60 -6.46
N ILE A 398 -7.31 1.09 -5.25
CA ILE A 398 -6.05 1.37 -4.55
C ILE A 398 -4.85 0.86 -5.36
N ASP A 399 -4.92 -0.35 -5.92
CA ASP A 399 -3.84 -0.92 -6.72
C ASP A 399 -3.62 -0.12 -8.02
N ASP A 400 -4.69 0.33 -8.68
CA ASP A 400 -4.62 1.18 -9.88
C ASP A 400 -4.08 2.58 -9.57
N LEU A 401 -4.52 3.20 -8.46
CA LEU A 401 -4.00 4.50 -8.00
C LEU A 401 -2.53 4.41 -7.60
N ALA A 402 -2.11 3.33 -6.94
CA ALA A 402 -0.71 3.09 -6.59
C ALA A 402 0.18 2.96 -7.84
N SER A 403 -0.28 2.23 -8.85
CA SER A 403 0.39 2.10 -10.16
C SER A 403 0.51 3.47 -10.86
N ASN A 404 -0.57 4.25 -10.88
CA ASN A 404 -0.58 5.59 -11.45
C ASN A 404 0.36 6.54 -10.70
N MET A 405 0.38 6.49 -9.37
CA MET A 405 1.29 7.29 -8.54
C MET A 405 2.76 6.93 -8.81
N GLU A 406 3.09 5.65 -9.02
CA GLU A 406 4.45 5.24 -9.36
C GLU A 406 4.87 5.74 -10.76
N SER A 407 3.95 5.72 -11.73
CA SER A 407 4.15 6.28 -13.07
C SER A 407 4.40 7.79 -13.02
N VAL A 408 3.56 8.53 -12.29
CA VAL A 408 3.68 9.98 -12.10
C VAL A 408 4.98 10.34 -11.38
N SER A 409 5.37 9.56 -10.35
CA SER A 409 6.63 9.75 -9.64
C SER A 409 7.85 9.59 -10.56
N LYS A 410 7.86 8.57 -11.43
CA LYS A 410 8.91 8.40 -12.45
C LYS A 410 8.94 9.54 -13.46
N ALA A 411 7.78 10.00 -13.93
CA ALA A 411 7.69 11.15 -14.82
C ALA A 411 8.21 12.44 -14.17
N LYS A 412 7.85 12.67 -12.90
CA LYS A 412 8.34 13.80 -12.09
C LYS A 412 9.86 13.78 -11.96
N ALA A 413 10.46 12.63 -11.59
CA ALA A 413 11.90 12.51 -11.46
C ALA A 413 12.65 12.78 -12.78
N ASN A 414 12.06 12.41 -13.91
CA ASN A 414 12.62 12.72 -15.23
C ASN A 414 12.54 14.21 -15.56
N LEU A 415 11.42 14.87 -15.23
CA LEU A 415 11.26 16.31 -15.41
C LEU A 415 12.22 17.10 -14.52
N GLU A 416 12.40 16.70 -13.26
CA GLU A 416 13.36 17.34 -12.35
C GLU A 416 14.80 17.25 -12.87
N LYS A 417 15.19 16.10 -13.44
CA LYS A 417 16.51 15.95 -14.10
C LYS A 417 16.65 16.87 -15.31
N MET A 418 15.60 16.99 -16.12
CA MET A 418 15.60 17.90 -17.27
C MET A 418 15.72 19.35 -16.83
N CYS A 419 14.97 19.78 -15.80
CA CYS A 419 15.07 21.13 -15.25
C CYS A 419 16.48 21.45 -14.76
N ARG A 420 17.11 20.55 -13.98
CA ARG A 420 18.51 20.75 -13.54
C ARG A 420 19.47 20.89 -14.71
N THR A 421 19.31 20.07 -15.75
CA THR A 421 20.16 20.14 -16.95
C THR A 421 19.99 21.49 -17.67
N LEU A 422 18.77 22.01 -17.74
CA LEU A 422 18.48 23.32 -18.33
C LEU A 422 19.03 24.47 -17.47
N GLU A 423 18.97 24.36 -16.14
CA GLU A 423 19.58 25.31 -15.20
C GLU A 423 21.10 25.35 -15.35
N ASP A 424 21.75 24.19 -15.46
CA ASP A 424 23.19 24.10 -15.71
C ASP A 424 23.57 24.74 -17.06
N GLN A 425 22.80 24.46 -18.11
CA GLN A 425 23.00 25.09 -19.43
C GLN A 425 22.81 26.61 -19.39
N LEU A 426 21.82 27.10 -18.65
CA LEU A 426 21.60 28.54 -18.46
C LEU A 426 22.79 29.19 -17.74
N SER A 427 23.29 28.54 -16.68
CA SER A 427 24.47 28.98 -15.94
C SER A 427 25.72 29.07 -16.83
N GLU A 428 25.95 28.06 -17.68
CA GLU A 428 27.05 28.06 -18.64
C GLU A 428 26.93 29.17 -19.69
N ILE A 429 25.72 29.45 -20.17
CA ILE A 429 25.50 30.55 -21.12
C ILE A 429 25.76 31.89 -20.44
N LYS A 430 25.30 32.08 -19.21
CA LYS A 430 25.48 33.31 -18.45
C LYS A 430 26.95 33.60 -18.14
N THR A 431 27.71 32.57 -17.78
CA THR A 431 29.17 32.71 -17.58
C THR A 431 29.89 33.10 -18.87
N LYS A 432 29.53 32.50 -20.01
CA LYS A 432 30.05 32.90 -21.33
C LYS A 432 29.66 34.33 -21.71
N GLU A 433 28.44 34.75 -21.40
CA GLU A 433 27.98 36.13 -21.60
C GLU A 433 28.86 37.12 -20.82
N GLU A 434 29.12 36.85 -19.54
CA GLU A 434 30.00 37.69 -18.72
C GLU A 434 31.44 37.75 -19.25
N GLU A 435 31.97 36.62 -19.74
CA GLU A 435 33.30 36.58 -20.39
C GLU A 435 33.32 37.40 -21.68
N HIS A 436 32.31 37.26 -22.54
CA HIS A 436 32.18 38.06 -23.76
C HIS A 436 32.04 39.55 -23.43
N GLN A 437 31.29 39.91 -22.39
CA GLN A 437 31.14 41.30 -21.96
C GLN A 437 32.47 41.88 -21.47
N ARG A 438 33.27 41.11 -20.72
CA ARG A 438 34.65 41.52 -20.34
C ARG A 438 35.52 41.72 -21.58
N MET A 439 35.47 40.79 -22.52
CA MET A 439 36.27 40.88 -23.75
C MET A 439 35.89 42.09 -24.60
N ILE A 440 34.60 42.42 -24.69
CA ILE A 440 34.10 43.64 -25.35
C ILE A 440 34.67 44.89 -24.67
N ASN A 441 34.68 44.94 -23.33
CA ASN A 441 35.22 46.07 -22.59
C ASN A 441 36.73 46.23 -22.82
N ASP A 442 37.49 45.14 -22.82
CA ASP A 442 38.93 45.16 -23.09
C ASP A 442 39.24 45.63 -24.52
N LEU A 443 38.48 45.14 -25.51
CA LEU A 443 38.61 45.57 -26.90
C LEU A 443 38.26 47.06 -27.06
N ASN A 444 37.22 47.54 -26.38
CA ASN A 444 36.88 48.97 -26.38
C ASN A 444 37.99 49.83 -25.76
N ALA A 445 38.62 49.37 -24.68
CA ALA A 445 39.75 50.05 -24.07
C ALA A 445 40.98 50.08 -24.99
N GLN A 446 41.30 48.97 -25.65
CA GLN A 446 42.37 48.91 -26.66
C GLN A 446 42.07 49.84 -27.84
N ARG A 447 40.84 49.85 -28.33
CA ARG A 447 40.40 50.75 -29.41
C ARG A 447 40.62 52.22 -29.03
N ALA A 448 40.27 52.60 -27.80
CA ALA A 448 40.48 53.96 -27.30
C ALA A 448 41.98 54.34 -27.27
N ARG A 449 42.85 53.44 -26.81
CA ARG A 449 44.32 53.67 -26.80
C ARG A 449 44.87 53.86 -28.21
N LEU A 450 44.54 52.94 -29.13
CA LEU A 450 44.96 53.03 -30.52
C LEU A 450 44.46 54.29 -31.21
N GLN A 451 43.26 54.77 -30.83
CA GLN A 451 42.71 56.01 -31.36
C GLN A 451 43.47 57.25 -30.85
N THR A 452 43.93 57.25 -29.60
CA THR A 452 44.83 58.29 -29.06
C THR A 452 46.18 58.28 -29.79
N GLU A 453 46.83 57.12 -29.90
CA GLU A 453 48.12 56.98 -30.62
C GLU A 453 48.00 57.41 -32.09
N ALA A 454 46.90 57.04 -32.75
CA ALA A 454 46.61 57.50 -34.11
C ALA A 454 46.47 59.02 -34.21
N GLY A 455 45.94 59.67 -33.19
CA GLY A 455 45.87 61.13 -33.09
C GLY A 455 47.25 61.76 -32.93
N GLU A 456 48.10 61.21 -32.07
CA GLU A 456 49.48 61.66 -31.87
C GLU A 456 50.33 61.53 -33.14
N PHE A 457 50.25 60.38 -33.82
CA PHE A 457 50.95 60.20 -35.10
C PHE A 457 50.44 61.17 -36.17
N SER A 458 49.13 61.44 -36.23
CA SER A 458 48.58 62.45 -37.14
C SER A 458 49.19 63.83 -36.87
N ARG A 459 49.35 64.21 -35.59
CA ARG A 459 49.97 65.48 -35.19
C ARG A 459 51.45 65.53 -35.59
N GLN A 460 52.19 64.44 -35.37
CA GLN A 460 53.60 64.35 -35.77
C GLN A 460 53.78 64.47 -37.29
N VAL A 461 52.89 63.87 -38.08
CA VAL A 461 52.91 64.01 -39.54
C VAL A 461 52.69 65.47 -39.95
N GLU A 462 51.70 66.15 -39.37
CA GLU A 462 51.45 67.57 -39.63
C GLU A 462 52.66 68.46 -39.27
N GLU A 463 53.33 68.18 -38.14
CA GLU A 463 54.56 68.88 -37.75
C GLU A 463 55.71 68.65 -38.75
N LYS A 464 55.88 67.41 -39.24
CA LYS A 464 56.91 67.07 -40.23
C LYS A 464 56.61 67.67 -41.60
N ASP A 465 55.36 67.67 -42.04
CA ASP A 465 54.94 68.30 -43.30
C ASP A 465 55.15 69.81 -43.27
N ALA A 466 54.88 70.46 -42.12
CA ALA A 466 55.20 71.87 -41.92
C ALA A 466 56.72 72.14 -42.03
N LEU A 467 57.54 71.28 -41.43
CA LEU A 467 59.00 71.37 -41.51
C LEU A 467 59.51 71.16 -42.93
N ILE A 468 58.99 70.16 -43.66
CA ILE A 468 59.33 69.93 -45.07
C ILE A 468 58.97 71.17 -45.91
N SER A 469 57.79 71.75 -45.68
CA SER A 469 57.34 72.96 -46.37
C SER A 469 58.24 74.17 -46.08
N GLN A 470 58.79 74.27 -44.86
CA GLN A 470 59.76 75.30 -44.50
C GLN A 470 61.12 75.06 -45.18
N LEU A 471 61.64 73.83 -45.14
CA LEU A 471 62.90 73.46 -45.79
C LEU A 471 62.84 73.61 -47.31
N SER A 472 61.71 73.28 -47.93
CA SER A 472 61.51 73.46 -49.38
C SER A 472 61.55 74.94 -49.78
N ARG A 473 60.94 75.83 -48.98
CA ARG A 473 61.05 77.29 -49.17
C ARG A 473 62.49 77.77 -49.02
N GLY A 474 63.20 77.29 -47.99
CA GLY A 474 64.62 77.60 -47.80
C GLY A 474 65.50 77.13 -48.97
N LYS A 475 65.27 75.92 -49.48
CA LYS A 475 65.97 75.39 -50.66
C LYS A 475 65.76 76.27 -51.89
N GLN A 476 64.53 76.71 -52.15
CA GLN A 476 64.23 77.62 -53.27
C GLN A 476 64.98 78.94 -53.13
N ALA A 477 64.98 79.55 -51.95
CA ALA A 477 65.71 80.79 -51.68
C ALA A 477 67.23 80.63 -51.91
N PHE A 478 67.84 79.54 -51.42
CA PHE A 478 69.26 79.28 -51.67
C PHE A 478 69.56 79.00 -53.15
N THR A 479 68.64 78.34 -53.86
CA THR A 479 68.80 78.09 -55.31
C THR A 479 68.81 79.42 -56.06
N GLN A 480 67.90 80.34 -55.72
CA GLN A 480 67.87 81.69 -56.30
C GLN A 480 69.15 82.47 -56.00
N GLN A 481 69.66 82.44 -54.76
CA GLN A 481 70.95 83.07 -54.43
C GLN A 481 72.12 82.49 -55.23
N ILE A 482 72.16 81.17 -55.44
CA ILE A 482 73.20 80.53 -56.26
C ILE A 482 73.09 80.98 -57.72
N GLU A 483 71.88 81.10 -58.27
CA GLU A 483 71.66 81.62 -59.62
C GLU A 483 72.09 83.09 -59.76
N GLU A 484 71.79 83.94 -58.78
CA GLU A 484 72.24 85.33 -58.73
C GLU A 484 73.77 85.43 -58.66
N LEU A 485 74.42 84.64 -57.80
CA LEU A 485 75.88 84.59 -57.69
C LEU A 485 76.54 84.08 -58.97
N LYS A 486 75.95 83.09 -59.64
CA LYS A 486 76.41 82.63 -60.96
C LYS A 486 76.29 83.73 -62.00
N ARG A 487 75.19 84.49 -62.00
CA ARG A 487 75.01 85.62 -62.92
C ARG A 487 76.07 86.70 -62.69
N HIS A 488 76.36 87.03 -61.43
CA HIS A 488 77.44 87.97 -61.09
C HIS A 488 78.82 87.46 -61.54
N LEU A 489 79.10 86.17 -61.38
CA LEU A 489 80.36 85.57 -61.84
C LEU A 489 80.47 85.60 -63.38
N GLU A 490 79.37 85.36 -64.11
CA GLU A 490 79.32 85.48 -65.57
C GLU A 490 79.49 86.93 -66.04
N GLU A 491 79.01 87.90 -65.26
CA GLU A 491 79.21 89.34 -65.49
C GLU A 491 80.68 89.76 -65.24
N GLU A 492 81.40 89.14 -64.31
CA GLU A 492 82.83 89.43 -64.02
C GLU A 492 83.83 88.76 -64.99
N ILE A 493 83.42 87.70 -65.70
CA ILE A 493 84.27 86.96 -66.66
C ILE A 493 84.23 87.57 -68.07
N LYS A 494 83.27 88.47 -68.36
CA LYS A 494 83.18 89.26 -69.60
C LYS A 494 83.95 90.58 -69.49
#